data_AF-A0A957Y2A4-F1
#
_entry.id   AF-A0A957Y2A4-F1
#
_cell.length_a   1.000
_cell.length_b   1.000
_cell.length_c   1.000
_cell.angle_alpha   90.00
_cell.angle_beta   90.00
_cell.angle_gamma   90.00
#
_symmetry.space_group_name_H-M   'P 1'
#
loop_
_entity.id
_entity.type
_entity.pdbx_description
1 polymer ?
#
loop_
_entity_poly.entity_id
_entity_poly.type
_entity_poly.pdbx_seq_one_letter_code
_entity_poly.pdbx_strand_id
1 'polypeptide(L)'
;SVLRERAAKVLALAVHHRCDALVLGAWGCGVFRNDPSMVAGAFHDLLVPDDAPYRGRIRTVLFSVLDTSESQRTYRTFADWFTI
;
A
#
# COMPACT_ATOMS: atom_id res chain seq x y z
N SER A 1 13.12 -6.05 -1.16
CA SER A 1 12.50 -6.78 -2.28
C SER A 1 12.27 -5.82 -3.44
N VAL A 2 12.17 -6.33 -4.66
CA VAL A 2 11.85 -5.51 -5.85
C VAL A 2 10.54 -4.74 -5.66
N LEU A 3 9.55 -5.35 -5.02
CA LEU A 3 8.29 -4.70 -4.70
C LEU A 3 8.49 -3.46 -3.81
N ARG A 4 9.20 -3.60 -2.68
CA ARG A 4 9.43 -2.49 -1.74
C ARG A 4 10.20 -1.34 -2.39
N GLU A 5 11.22 -1.64 -3.20
CA GLU A 5 11.97 -0.61 -3.92
C GLU A 5 11.10 0.16 -4.92
N ARG A 6 10.23 -0.55 -5.65
CA ARG A 6 9.30 0.11 -6.59
C ARG A 6 8.21 0.89 -5.85
N ALA A 7 7.67 0.36 -4.75
CA ALA A 7 6.71 1.08 -3.90
C ALA A 7 7.32 2.38 -3.37
N ALA A 8 8.57 2.35 -2.89
CA ALA A 8 9.28 3.55 -2.46
C ALA A 8 9.42 4.58 -3.59
N LYS A 9 9.72 4.15 -4.83
CA LYS A 9 9.78 5.06 -5.99
C LYS A 9 8.42 5.68 -6.32
N VAL A 10 7.32 4.93 -6.23
CA VAL A 10 5.96 5.46 -6.42
C VAL A 10 5.64 6.52 -5.37
N LEU A 11 5.95 6.26 -4.10
CA LEU A 11 5.73 7.23 -3.02
C LEU A 11 6.61 8.46 -3.17
N ALA A 12 7.89 8.30 -3.54
CA ALA A 12 8.80 9.41 -3.82
C ALA A 12 8.28 10.31 -4.94
N LEU A 13 7.72 9.70 -6.00
CA LEU A 13 7.13 10.44 -7.11
C LEU A 13 5.89 11.24 -6.65
N ALA A 14 5.01 10.64 -5.87
CA ALA A 14 3.83 11.33 -5.32
C ALA A 14 4.23 12.53 -4.44
N VAL A 15 5.25 12.36 -3.58
CA VAL A 15 5.79 13.44 -2.75
C VAL A 15 6.45 14.53 -3.61
N HIS A 16 7.24 14.16 -4.61
CA HIS A 16 7.89 15.11 -5.51
C HIS A 16 6.88 16.01 -6.23
N HIS A 17 5.76 15.42 -6.68
CA HIS A 17 4.69 16.16 -7.33
C HIS A 17 3.71 16.83 -6.37
N ARG A 18 3.94 16.75 -5.05
CA ARG A 18 3.09 17.34 -4.00
C ARG A 18 1.64 16.84 -4.09
N CYS A 19 1.45 15.55 -4.34
CA CYS A 19 0.14 14.93 -4.28
C CYS A 19 -0.37 14.93 -2.83
N ASP A 20 -1.49 15.60 -2.57
CA ASP A 20 -2.10 15.61 -1.25
C ASP A 20 -2.80 14.29 -0.89
N ALA A 21 -3.31 13.58 -1.90
CA ALA A 21 -4.00 12.32 -1.75
C ALA A 21 -3.47 11.28 -2.73
N LEU A 22 -3.34 10.03 -2.28
CA LEU A 22 -2.91 8.90 -3.08
C LEU A 22 -3.86 7.72 -2.87
N VAL A 23 -4.45 7.23 -3.96
CA VAL A 23 -5.23 5.99 -3.95
C VAL A 23 -4.34 4.86 -4.48
N LEU A 24 -4.08 3.90 -3.59
CA LEU A 24 -3.36 2.66 -3.85
C LEU A 24 -4.34 1.49 -3.88
N GLY A 25 -3.80 0.27 -3.97
CA GLY A 25 -4.61 -0.95 -3.91
C GLY A 25 -3.75 -2.20 -3.81
N ALA A 26 -4.37 -3.35 -4.05
CA ALA A 26 -3.75 -4.67 -4.00
C ALA A 26 -2.81 -4.91 -5.19
N TRP A 27 -1.68 -4.20 -5.21
CA TRP A 27 -0.77 -4.13 -6.35
C TRP A 27 -0.15 -5.48 -6.72
N GLY A 28 -0.65 -6.04 -7.82
CA GLY A 28 -0.19 -7.33 -8.35
C GLY A 28 -0.77 -8.54 -7.62
N CYS A 29 -1.76 -8.39 -6.75
CA CYS A 29 -2.34 -9.52 -6.00
C CYS A 29 -3.30 -10.41 -6.81
N GLY A 30 -3.70 -9.97 -8.01
CA GLY A 30 -4.55 -10.74 -8.93
C GLY A 30 -3.74 -11.65 -9.86
N VAL A 31 -3.76 -11.35 -11.16
CA VAL A 31 -3.06 -12.14 -12.21
C VAL A 31 -1.57 -12.34 -11.92
N PHE A 32 -0.91 -11.34 -11.34
CA PHE A 32 0.52 -11.43 -10.99
C PHE A 32 0.81 -12.21 -9.72
N ARG A 33 -0.23 -12.65 -8.99
CA ARG A 33 -0.14 -13.56 -7.84
C ARG A 33 0.82 -13.11 -6.74
N ASN A 34 1.03 -11.80 -6.56
CA ASN A 34 1.70 -11.31 -5.35
C ASN A 34 0.86 -11.67 -4.13
N ASP A 35 1.52 -12.06 -3.04
CA ASP A 35 0.86 -12.23 -1.75
C ASP A 35 0.34 -10.86 -1.25
N PRO A 36 -0.97 -10.72 -0.95
CA PRO A 36 -1.54 -9.49 -0.40
C PRO A 36 -0.82 -8.99 0.85
N SER A 37 -0.36 -9.89 1.74
CA SER A 37 0.33 -9.53 2.97
C SER A 37 1.72 -8.93 2.68
N MET A 38 2.42 -9.47 1.70
CA MET A 38 3.71 -8.95 1.24
C MET A 38 3.56 -7.55 0.63
N VAL A 39 2.45 -7.30 -0.10
CA VAL A 39 2.18 -5.98 -0.69
C VAL A 39 1.75 -4.98 0.37
N ALA A 40 0.79 -5.33 1.23
CA ALA A 40 0.32 -4.46 2.31
C ALA A 40 1.46 -4.10 3.27
N GLY A 41 2.25 -5.09 3.71
CA GLY A 41 3.41 -4.88 4.57
C GLY A 41 4.46 -3.96 3.93
N ALA A 42 4.75 -4.13 2.63
CA ALA A 42 5.71 -3.26 1.95
C ALA A 42 5.29 -1.78 1.93
N PHE A 43 3.99 -1.49 1.81
CA PHE A 43 3.49 -0.12 1.93
C PHE A 43 3.42 0.34 3.39
N HIS A 44 3.01 -0.53 4.31
CA HIS A 44 2.96 -0.25 5.74
C HIS A 44 4.34 0.21 6.25
N ASP A 45 5.40 -0.55 5.98
CA ASP A 45 6.78 -0.23 6.37
C ASP A 45 7.30 1.12 5.85
N LEU A 46 6.70 1.64 4.78
CA LEU A 46 7.07 2.90 4.15
C LEU A 46 6.24 4.09 4.66
N LEU A 47 5.06 3.84 5.22
CA LEU A 47 4.05 4.86 5.53
C LEU A 47 3.71 4.98 7.01
N VAL A 48 3.79 3.89 7.78
CA VAL A 48 3.14 3.80 9.11
C VAL A 48 4.11 3.89 10.29
N PRO A 49 5.20 3.10 10.39
CA PRO A 49 6.15 3.20 11.51
C PRO A 49 6.67 4.63 11.75
N ASP A 50 7.00 4.99 12.98
CA ASP A 50 7.44 6.36 13.30
C ASP A 50 8.71 6.80 12.57
N ASP A 51 9.59 5.85 12.25
CA ASP A 51 10.81 6.05 11.46
C ASP A 51 10.59 5.85 9.94
N ALA A 52 9.35 5.63 9.50
CA ALA A 52 9.06 5.36 8.10
C ALA A 52 9.30 6.59 7.21
N PRO A 53 9.98 6.43 6.06
CA PRO A 53 10.48 7.55 5.25
C PRO A 53 9.38 8.43 4.63
N TYR A 54 8.15 7.92 4.51
CA TYR A 54 7.03 8.65 3.93
C TYR A 54 5.90 8.95 4.92
N ARG A 55 6.09 8.66 6.22
CA ARG A 55 5.10 8.98 7.26
C ARG A 55 4.80 10.47 7.27
N GLY A 56 3.51 10.81 7.15
CA GLY A 56 3.02 12.20 7.14
C GLY A 56 3.45 13.04 5.92
N ARG A 57 4.10 12.46 4.90
CA ARG A 57 4.55 13.19 3.70
C ARG A 57 3.46 13.33 2.64
N ILE A 58 2.43 12.50 2.72
CA ILE A 58 1.21 12.54 1.90
C ILE A 58 0.05 12.68 2.88
N ARG A 59 -0.81 13.69 2.69
CA ARG A 59 -1.88 14.01 3.65
C ARG A 59 -2.91 12.88 3.78
N THR A 60 -3.21 12.17 2.70
CA THR A 60 -4.17 11.06 2.72
C THR A 60 -3.72 9.93 1.81
N VAL A 61 -3.62 8.72 2.35
CA VAL A 61 -3.40 7.51 1.56
C VAL A 61 -4.57 6.57 1.78
N LEU A 62 -5.19 6.13 0.69
CA LEU A 62 -6.34 5.22 0.71
C LEU A 62 -5.97 3.95 -0.07
N PHE A 63 -6.36 2.78 0.44
CA PHE A 63 -6.24 1.53 -0.31
C PHE A 63 -7.61 1.12 -0.85
N SER A 64 -7.82 1.29 -2.16
CA SER A 64 -9.00 0.80 -2.86
C SER A 64 -8.77 -0.66 -3.27
N VAL A 65 -9.36 -1.59 -2.49
CA VAL A 65 -9.20 -3.03 -2.69
C VAL A 65 -10.55 -3.66 -3.00
N LEU A 66 -10.84 -3.83 -4.29
CA LEU A 66 -12.00 -4.60 -4.73
C LEU A 66 -11.66 -6.09 -4.65
N ASP A 67 -12.40 -6.82 -3.82
CA ASP A 67 -12.34 -8.27 -3.72
C ASP A 67 -13.76 -8.84 -3.78
N THR A 68 -14.09 -9.42 -4.93
CA THR A 68 -15.40 -10.03 -5.19
C THR A 68 -15.44 -11.52 -4.83
N SER A 69 -14.35 -12.07 -4.26
CA SER A 69 -14.35 -13.46 -3.80
C SER A 69 -15.19 -13.60 -2.53
N GLU A 70 -15.83 -14.75 -2.34
CA GLU A 70 -16.54 -15.07 -1.10
C GLU A 70 -15.64 -14.92 0.13
N SER A 71 -14.36 -15.28 -0.05
CA SER A 71 -13.36 -15.19 1.00
C SER A 71 -12.87 -13.77 1.28
N GLN A 72 -13.12 -12.77 0.43
CA GLN A 72 -12.60 -11.39 0.58
C GLN A 72 -11.15 -11.30 1.11
N ARG A 73 -10.30 -12.27 0.80
CA ARG A 73 -9.03 -12.48 1.49
C ARG A 73 -8.11 -11.29 1.29
N THR A 74 -8.06 -10.76 0.07
CA THR A 74 -7.20 -9.63 -0.28
C THR A 74 -7.64 -8.38 0.46
N TYR A 75 -8.94 -8.09 0.44
CA TYR A 75 -9.50 -6.95 1.17
C TYR A 75 -9.22 -7.05 2.66
N ARG A 76 -9.51 -8.20 3.28
CA ARG A 76 -9.30 -8.40 4.72
C ARG A 76 -7.84 -8.27 5.12
N THR A 77 -6.91 -8.83 4.36
CA THR A 77 -5.48 -8.65 4.64
C THR A 77 -5.06 -7.18 4.61
N PHE A 78 -5.53 -6.40 3.63
CA PHE A 78 -5.24 -4.96 3.63
C PHE A 78 -5.90 -4.24 4.80
N ALA A 79 -7.13 -4.59 5.15
CA ALA A 79 -7.79 -4.02 6.33
C ALA A 79 -6.99 -4.29 7.61
N ASP A 80 -6.55 -5.53 7.84
CA ASP A 80 -5.79 -5.93 9.03
C ASP A 80 -4.47 -5.16 9.17
N TRP A 81 -3.74 -4.97 8.07
CA TRP A 81 -2.46 -4.24 8.06
C TRP A 81 -2.59 -2.74 8.37
N PHE A 82 -3.75 -2.15 8.16
CA PHE A 82 -3.99 -0.70 8.34
C PHE A 82 -5.12 -0.41 9.35
N THR A 83 -5.48 -1.39 10.18
CA THR A 83 -6.38 -1.18 11.31
C THR A 83 -5.64 -0.41 12.41
N ILE A 84 -6.21 0.72 12.84
CA ILE A 84 -5.72 1.55 13.95
C ILE A 84 -6.41 1.11 15.24
#